data_AF-A0A7Y4MVG9-F1
#
_entry.id   AF-A0A7Y4MVG9-F1
#
_cell.length_a   1.000
_cell.length_b   1.000
_cell.length_c   1.000
_cell.angle_alpha   90.00
_cell.angle_beta   90.00
_cell.angle_gamma   90.00
#
_symmetry.space_group_name_H-M   'P 1'
#
loop_
_entity.id
_entity.type
_entity.pdbx_description
1 polymer ?
#
loop_
_entity_poly.entity_id
_entity_poly.type
_entity_poly.pdbx_seq_one_letter_code
_entity_poly.pdbx_strand_id
1 'polypeptide(L)'
;MRARRWPSGGIAVKGPLAGPFETEQELAQNACFLMTRQPGASAGMYGTEYCALGYYSGEGKGYFLSYLSELRSRLDSGRKSCLIPSALDDEAHGDAVVFWAPHTHPHNREFSRVDLKTHLRWLPTRVAEKGTGRVFPKSILLLYREKTGECRVYRYELPSKGVFSLRDGAWVPIGRVYDDEGNVEMLDGMGWLP
;
A
#
# COMPACT_ATOMS: atom_id res chain seq x y z
N MET A 1 17.56 -2.35 13.09
CA MET A 1 16.97 -1.38 12.15
C MET A 1 15.84 -2.06 11.37
N ARG A 2 14.65 -1.46 11.29
CA ARG A 2 13.44 -2.07 10.69
C ARG A 2 13.28 -1.78 9.19
N ALA A 3 13.82 -0.66 8.72
CA ALA A 3 13.94 -0.31 7.30
C ALA A 3 15.35 0.20 7.02
N ARG A 4 16.00 -0.27 5.94
CA ARG A 4 17.36 0.14 5.56
C ARG A 4 17.48 0.42 4.08
N ARG A 5 18.35 1.36 3.70
CA ARG A 5 18.76 1.52 2.31
C ARG A 5 19.79 0.46 1.94
N TRP A 6 19.64 -0.13 0.77
CA TRP A 6 20.69 -0.91 0.14
C TRP A 6 21.64 -0.03 -0.67
N PRO A 7 22.88 -0.49 -0.94
CA PRO A 7 23.83 0.24 -1.77
C PRO A 7 23.30 0.58 -3.17
N SER A 8 22.40 -0.24 -3.71
CA SER A 8 21.70 -0.01 -4.98
C SER A 8 20.63 1.10 -4.93
N GLY A 9 20.40 1.70 -3.76
CA GLY A 9 19.43 2.79 -3.55
C GLY A 9 18.02 2.33 -3.17
N GLY A 10 17.71 1.04 -3.28
CA GLY A 10 16.45 0.44 -2.85
C GLY A 10 16.29 0.45 -1.32
N ILE A 11 15.05 0.24 -0.85
CA ILE A 11 14.74 0.12 0.58
C ILE A 11 14.29 -1.31 0.88
N ALA A 12 14.91 -1.93 1.88
CA ALA A 12 14.48 -3.18 2.45
C ALA A 12 13.79 -2.92 3.79
N VAL A 13 12.65 -3.60 4.01
CA VAL A 13 11.90 -3.57 5.27
C VAL A 13 11.81 -4.96 5.87
N LYS A 14 11.89 -5.05 7.20
CA LYS A 14 11.69 -6.30 7.91
C LYS A 14 10.23 -6.72 7.93
N GLY A 15 9.95 -8.00 8.09
CA GLY A 15 8.61 -8.54 8.39
C GLY A 15 8.63 -9.64 9.46
N PRO A 16 7.47 -10.07 9.95
CA PRO A 16 6.19 -9.34 9.93
C PRO A 16 6.11 -8.30 11.06
N LEU A 17 5.38 -7.20 10.81
CA LEU A 17 4.85 -6.32 11.86
C LEU A 17 3.52 -6.86 12.39
N ALA A 18 2.68 -7.39 11.50
CA ALA A 18 1.36 -7.92 11.83
C ALA A 18 0.97 -9.04 10.85
N GLY A 19 0.09 -9.92 11.32
CA GLY A 19 -0.38 -11.13 10.63
C GLY A 19 -0.12 -12.40 11.46
N PRO A 20 -0.55 -13.58 10.99
CA PRO A 20 -1.29 -13.78 9.74
C PRO A 20 -2.72 -13.22 9.81
N PHE A 21 -3.20 -12.67 8.70
CA PHE A 21 -4.62 -12.39 8.45
C PHE A 21 -5.16 -13.41 7.45
N GLU A 22 -6.45 -13.71 7.51
CA GLU A 22 -7.06 -14.74 6.66
C GLU A 22 -7.36 -14.19 5.25
N THR A 23 -7.66 -12.89 5.15
CA THR A 23 -8.01 -12.24 3.88
C THR A 23 -7.18 -10.99 3.60
N GLU A 24 -7.13 -10.62 2.32
CA GLU A 24 -6.55 -9.35 1.87
C GLU A 24 -7.27 -8.16 2.54
N GLN A 25 -8.58 -8.22 2.67
CA GLN A 25 -9.41 -7.16 3.23
C GLN A 25 -9.15 -6.96 4.72
N GLU A 26 -8.96 -8.05 5.48
CA GLU A 26 -8.52 -7.98 6.88
C GLU A 26 -7.15 -7.34 7.02
N LEU A 27 -6.18 -7.75 6.19
CA LEU A 27 -4.87 -7.11 6.14
C LEU A 27 -5.01 -5.61 5.84
N ALA A 28 -5.80 -5.23 4.84
CA ALA A 28 -5.98 -3.84 4.45
C ALA A 28 -6.58 -2.99 5.57
N GLN A 29 -7.65 -3.48 6.22
CA GLN A 29 -8.31 -2.77 7.32
C GLN A 29 -7.37 -2.60 8.53
N ASN A 30 -6.64 -3.66 8.91
CA ASN A 30 -5.70 -3.62 10.03
C ASN A 30 -4.49 -2.75 9.71
N ALA A 31 -3.95 -2.82 8.48
CA ALA A 31 -2.87 -1.97 8.03
C ALA A 31 -3.23 -0.49 8.13
N CYS A 32 -4.47 -0.12 7.75
CA CYS A 32 -4.92 1.26 7.94
C CYS A 32 -4.79 1.72 9.38
N PHE A 33 -5.34 0.97 10.34
CA PHE A 33 -5.28 1.36 11.75
C PHE A 33 -3.85 1.41 12.29
N LEU A 34 -3.01 0.43 11.94
CA LEU A 34 -1.62 0.37 12.41
C LEU A 34 -0.77 1.51 11.86
N MET A 35 -0.93 1.82 10.56
CA MET A 35 -0.09 2.79 9.87
C MET A 35 -0.55 4.23 10.13
N THR A 36 -1.85 4.50 10.13
CA THR A 36 -2.37 5.86 10.35
C THR A 36 -2.30 6.34 11.81
N ARG A 37 -2.02 5.42 12.75
CA ARG A 37 -1.72 5.74 14.16
C ARG A 37 -0.26 6.08 14.43
N GLN A 38 0.63 5.95 13.43
CA GLN A 38 2.01 6.37 13.61
C GLN A 38 2.08 7.90 13.81
N PRO A 39 3.11 8.40 14.52
CA PRO A 39 3.29 9.83 14.74
C PRO A 39 3.22 10.62 13.43
N GLY A 40 2.39 11.67 13.39
CA GLY A 40 2.25 12.52 12.20
C GLY A 40 1.47 11.91 11.03
N ALA A 41 1.09 10.63 11.07
CA ALA A 41 0.39 9.96 9.95
C ALA A 41 -1.04 10.46 9.70
N SER A 42 -1.60 11.22 10.65
CA SER A 42 -2.91 11.87 10.56
C SER A 42 -2.86 13.37 10.89
N ALA A 43 -1.67 14.00 10.78
CA ALA A 43 -1.46 15.39 11.19
C ALA A 43 -1.78 16.42 10.09
N GLY A 44 -2.63 16.08 9.11
CA GLY A 44 -3.06 17.00 8.06
C GLY A 44 -1.94 17.36 7.09
N MET A 45 -1.95 18.60 6.59
CA MET A 45 -1.09 19.05 5.49
C MET A 45 0.42 18.94 5.78
N TYR A 46 0.79 18.92 7.06
CA TYR A 46 2.18 18.79 7.53
C TYR A 46 2.49 17.39 8.09
N GLY A 47 1.60 16.42 7.86
CA GLY A 47 1.77 15.07 8.33
C GLY A 47 2.84 14.27 7.59
N THR A 48 3.08 13.06 8.08
CA THR A 48 4.09 12.13 7.54
C THR A 48 3.41 10.91 6.95
N GLU A 49 3.71 10.63 5.69
CA GLU A 49 3.45 9.36 5.03
C GLU A 49 4.43 8.28 5.52
N TYR A 50 3.89 7.09 5.75
CA TYR A 50 4.61 5.85 6.01
C TYR A 50 4.31 4.87 4.88
N CYS A 51 5.33 4.14 4.41
CA CYS A 51 5.18 3.09 3.41
C CYS A 51 5.48 1.72 4.04
N ALA A 52 4.82 0.66 3.58
CA ALA A 52 5.13 -0.71 3.97
C ALA A 52 4.95 -1.66 2.77
N LEU A 53 5.09 -2.96 3.01
CA LEU A 53 4.79 -4.03 2.06
C LEU A 53 3.69 -4.93 2.65
N GLY A 54 2.67 -5.23 1.84
CA GLY A 54 1.72 -6.31 2.09
C GLY A 54 2.13 -7.54 1.29
N TYR A 55 2.19 -8.68 1.96
CA TYR A 55 2.64 -9.94 1.36
C TYR A 55 1.83 -11.13 1.85
N TYR A 56 1.81 -12.18 1.04
CA TYR A 56 1.21 -13.47 1.35
C TYR A 56 2.32 -14.49 1.53
N SER A 57 2.19 -15.40 2.49
CA SER A 57 3.04 -16.58 2.64
C SER A 57 2.15 -17.81 2.78
N GLY A 58 2.40 -18.80 1.94
CA GLY A 58 1.71 -20.08 1.99
C GLY A 58 2.17 -20.90 3.19
N GLU A 59 3.47 -20.88 3.51
CA GLU A 59 4.03 -21.50 4.71
C GLU A 59 3.50 -20.85 5.99
N GLY A 60 3.44 -19.51 6.01
CA GLY A 60 2.84 -18.70 7.08
C GLY A 60 1.31 -18.73 7.11
N LYS A 61 0.68 -19.39 6.13
CA LYS A 61 -0.78 -19.59 6.01
C LYS A 61 -1.59 -18.30 6.09
N GLY A 62 -1.15 -17.23 5.44
CA GLY A 62 -1.93 -15.98 5.46
C GLY A 62 -1.24 -14.75 4.90
N TYR A 63 -1.86 -13.62 5.21
CA TYR A 63 -1.47 -12.30 4.77
C TYR A 63 -0.78 -11.53 5.89
N PHE A 64 0.26 -10.77 5.54
CA PHE A 64 1.13 -10.10 6.49
C PHE A 64 1.43 -8.67 6.06
N LEU A 65 1.70 -7.83 7.07
CA LEU A 65 2.19 -6.47 6.90
C LEU A 65 3.66 -6.43 7.34
N SER A 66 4.53 -5.86 6.52
CA SER A 66 5.92 -5.57 6.92
C SER A 66 5.99 -4.46 7.96
N TYR A 67 7.15 -4.27 8.58
CA TYR A 67 7.44 -3.02 9.28
C TYR A 67 7.39 -1.83 8.33
N LEU A 68 7.11 -0.65 8.91
CA LEU A 68 6.99 0.59 8.17
C LEU A 68 8.35 1.21 7.83
N SER A 69 8.37 1.98 6.73
CA SER A 69 9.46 2.85 6.32
C SER A 69 8.95 4.29 6.18
N GLU A 70 9.68 5.21 6.82
CA GLU A 70 9.53 6.67 6.66
C GLU A 70 10.67 7.27 5.82
N LEU A 71 11.47 6.42 5.16
CA LEU A 71 12.64 6.86 4.41
C LEU A 71 12.21 7.64 3.15
N ARG A 72 12.60 8.92 3.09
CA ARG A 72 12.30 9.86 1.99
C ARG A 72 13.27 9.73 0.84
N SER A 73 12.89 9.99 -0.41
CA SER A 73 13.85 10.01 -1.53
C SER A 73 14.91 11.12 -1.39
N ARG A 74 14.52 12.27 -0.82
CA ARG A 74 15.36 13.41 -0.43
C ARG A 74 14.75 14.10 0.79
N LEU A 75 15.57 14.78 1.59
CA LEU A 75 15.12 15.46 2.82
C LEU A 75 14.11 16.60 2.55
N ASP A 76 14.11 17.20 1.35
CA ASP A 76 13.45 18.50 1.06
C ASP A 76 12.36 18.53 -0.03
N SER A 77 11.79 17.41 -0.50
CA SER A 77 10.82 17.48 -1.63
C SER A 77 9.37 17.79 -1.26
N GLY A 78 9.04 17.99 0.02
CA GLY A 78 7.80 18.64 0.49
C GLY A 78 6.43 18.03 0.13
N ARG A 79 6.35 16.98 -0.69
CA ARG A 79 5.05 16.46 -1.20
C ARG A 79 4.77 14.98 -0.94
N LYS A 80 5.80 14.15 -0.79
CA LYS A 80 5.68 12.75 -0.37
C LYS A 80 6.80 12.38 0.56
N SER A 81 6.49 11.74 1.67
CA SER A 81 7.48 11.51 2.73
C SER A 81 7.87 10.05 2.92
N CYS A 82 7.40 9.13 2.08
CA CYS A 82 7.94 7.77 2.05
C CYS A 82 8.24 7.28 0.63
N LEU A 83 9.28 6.47 0.54
CA LEU A 83 9.58 5.65 -0.62
C LEU A 83 9.04 4.24 -0.38
N ILE A 84 8.31 3.71 -1.36
CA ILE A 84 7.83 2.34 -1.33
C ILE A 84 9.06 1.41 -1.24
N PRO A 85 9.11 0.52 -0.22
CA PRO A 85 10.16 -0.48 -0.14
C PRO A 85 10.18 -1.38 -1.38
N SER A 86 11.37 -1.79 -1.79
CA SER A 86 11.57 -2.68 -2.94
C SER A 86 11.87 -4.11 -2.54
N ALA A 87 12.14 -4.36 -1.25
CA ALA A 87 12.52 -5.67 -0.74
C ALA A 87 11.95 -5.94 0.66
N LEU A 88 11.63 -7.20 0.89
CA LEU A 88 11.21 -7.75 2.18
C LEU A 88 12.37 -8.55 2.78
N ASP A 89 12.64 -8.35 4.06
CA ASP A 89 13.62 -9.04 4.88
C ASP A 89 12.86 -9.80 5.98
N ASP A 90 12.33 -10.98 5.62
CA ASP A 90 11.54 -11.86 6.48
C ASP A 90 12.02 -13.31 6.32
N GLU A 91 12.92 -13.74 7.20
CA GLU A 91 13.52 -15.08 7.16
C GLU A 91 12.52 -16.20 7.50
N ALA A 92 11.45 -15.87 8.24
CA ALA A 92 10.44 -16.85 8.65
C ALA A 92 9.45 -17.18 7.52
N HIS A 93 9.38 -16.34 6.49
CA HIS A 93 8.46 -16.47 5.37
C HIS A 93 9.23 -16.37 4.03
N GLY A 94 10.15 -17.31 3.81
CA GLY A 94 11.02 -17.32 2.62
C GLY A 94 10.26 -17.50 1.29
N ASP A 95 9.00 -17.93 1.34
CA ASP A 95 8.08 -18.07 0.23
C ASP A 95 7.24 -16.81 -0.05
N ALA A 96 7.46 -15.73 0.70
CA ALA A 96 6.64 -14.54 0.67
C ALA A 96 6.50 -13.91 -0.73
N VAL A 97 5.25 -13.59 -1.08
CA VAL A 97 4.87 -12.89 -2.30
C VAL A 97 4.41 -11.49 -1.96
N VAL A 98 5.21 -10.48 -2.32
CA VAL A 98 4.87 -9.07 -2.13
C VAL A 98 3.92 -8.61 -3.24
N PHE A 99 2.70 -8.25 -2.85
CA PHE A 99 1.65 -7.82 -3.79
C PHE A 99 1.09 -6.43 -3.49
N TRP A 100 1.25 -5.90 -2.27
CA TRP A 100 0.81 -4.55 -1.93
C TRP A 100 1.93 -3.63 -1.47
N ALA A 101 1.79 -2.36 -1.82
CA ALA A 101 2.57 -1.26 -1.29
C ALA A 101 1.62 -0.26 -0.63
N PRO A 102 1.23 -0.48 0.63
CA PRO A 102 0.44 0.49 1.37
C PRO A 102 1.25 1.73 1.73
N HIS A 103 0.62 2.89 1.66
CA HIS A 103 1.12 4.13 2.22
C HIS A 103 0.01 4.97 2.86
N THR A 104 0.37 5.77 3.87
CA THR A 104 -0.59 6.68 4.52
C THR A 104 -0.67 8.01 3.79
N HIS A 105 -1.87 8.56 3.68
CA HIS A 105 -2.08 9.96 3.35
C HIS A 105 -2.54 10.72 4.60
N PRO A 106 -1.83 11.78 5.03
CA PRO A 106 -2.18 12.49 6.26
C PRO A 106 -3.29 13.53 6.09
N HIS A 107 -3.68 13.89 4.85
CA HIS A 107 -4.59 15.03 4.60
C HIS A 107 -5.68 14.83 3.55
N ASN A 108 -5.64 13.78 2.73
CA ASN A 108 -6.65 13.54 1.70
C ASN A 108 -6.91 12.04 1.46
N ARG A 109 -8.05 11.76 0.84
CA ARG A 109 -8.54 10.40 0.53
C ARG A 109 -8.17 9.94 -0.88
N GLU A 110 -7.59 10.84 -1.66
CA GLU A 110 -7.39 10.68 -3.09
C GLU A 110 -5.95 10.30 -3.37
N PHE A 111 -5.78 9.33 -4.27
CA PHE A 111 -4.45 9.06 -4.82
C PHE A 111 -3.93 10.32 -5.51
N SER A 112 -2.68 10.68 -5.21
CA SER A 112 -2.00 11.70 -6.01
C SER A 112 -1.67 11.14 -7.39
N ARG A 113 -1.53 12.01 -8.39
CA ARG A 113 -0.99 11.61 -9.72
C ARG A 113 0.34 10.85 -9.60
N VAL A 114 1.15 11.18 -8.60
CA VAL A 114 2.43 10.48 -8.36
C VAL A 114 2.20 9.05 -7.86
N ASP A 115 1.14 8.77 -7.07
CA ASP A 115 0.79 7.40 -6.68
C ASP A 115 0.41 6.57 -7.90
N LEU A 116 -0.42 7.16 -8.75
CA LEU A 116 -0.98 6.49 -9.92
C LEU A 116 0.07 6.27 -11.02
N LYS A 117 1.15 7.06 -11.03
CA LYS A 117 2.35 6.84 -11.86
C LYS A 117 3.30 5.75 -11.33
N THR A 118 3.12 5.26 -10.12
CA THR A 118 4.03 4.26 -9.50
C THR A 118 4.15 2.97 -10.32
N HIS A 119 3.11 2.60 -11.07
CA HIS A 119 3.10 1.40 -11.92
C HIS A 119 4.27 1.36 -12.92
N LEU A 120 4.75 2.52 -13.38
CA LEU A 120 5.91 2.65 -14.27
C LEU A 120 7.22 2.16 -13.62
N ARG A 121 7.25 2.03 -12.29
CA ARG A 121 8.45 1.70 -11.51
C ARG A 121 8.34 0.38 -10.77
N TRP A 122 7.14 -0.20 -10.66
CA TRP A 122 6.91 -1.40 -9.85
C TRP A 122 6.55 -2.61 -10.71
N LEU A 123 7.52 -3.01 -11.54
CA LEU A 123 7.44 -4.20 -12.40
C LEU A 123 8.06 -5.43 -11.72
N PRO A 124 7.57 -6.65 -12.02
CA PRO A 124 6.36 -6.94 -12.80
C PRO A 124 5.08 -6.53 -12.04
N THR A 125 3.98 -6.27 -12.75
CA THR A 125 2.68 -5.86 -12.17
C THR A 125 1.82 -7.02 -11.65
N ARG A 126 2.24 -8.26 -11.90
CA ARG A 126 1.68 -9.49 -11.34
C ARG A 126 2.80 -10.34 -10.76
N VAL A 127 2.50 -11.10 -9.73
CA VAL A 127 3.43 -12.02 -9.09
C VAL A 127 2.70 -13.30 -8.72
N ALA A 128 3.37 -14.45 -8.83
CA ALA A 128 2.80 -15.74 -8.50
C ALA A 128 3.48 -16.35 -7.27
N GLU A 129 2.69 -16.98 -6.41
CA GLU A 129 3.20 -17.83 -5.34
C GLU A 129 3.69 -19.16 -5.93
N LYS A 130 4.88 -19.60 -5.52
CA LYS A 130 5.58 -20.75 -6.12
C LYS A 130 4.88 -22.08 -5.89
N GLY A 131 4.14 -22.23 -4.78
CA GLY A 131 3.51 -23.48 -4.38
C GLY A 131 2.26 -23.83 -5.19
N THR A 132 1.29 -22.91 -5.22
CA THR A 132 -0.01 -23.12 -5.87
C THR A 132 -0.10 -22.50 -7.27
N GLY A 133 0.85 -21.63 -7.63
CA GLY A 133 0.75 -20.82 -8.85
C GLY A 133 -0.28 -19.69 -8.75
N ARG A 134 -0.85 -19.45 -7.56
CA ARG A 134 -1.80 -18.35 -7.34
C ARG A 134 -1.16 -17.02 -7.70
N VAL A 135 -1.83 -16.27 -8.58
CA VAL A 135 -1.36 -14.98 -9.08
C VAL A 135 -2.00 -13.84 -8.30
N PHE A 136 -1.17 -12.92 -7.82
CA PHE A 136 -1.56 -11.70 -7.16
C PHE A 136 -1.31 -10.49 -8.07
N PRO A 137 -2.32 -9.64 -8.32
CA PRO A 137 -2.10 -8.36 -8.96
C PRO A 137 -1.42 -7.40 -7.98
N LYS A 138 -0.34 -6.75 -8.42
CA LYS A 138 0.30 -5.73 -7.59
C LYS A 138 -0.61 -4.51 -7.46
N SER A 139 -0.69 -3.96 -6.26
CA SER A 139 -1.51 -2.76 -6.00
C SER A 139 -0.86 -1.80 -5.02
N ILE A 140 -1.09 -0.51 -5.22
CA ILE A 140 -0.78 0.53 -4.24
C ILE A 140 -2.01 0.69 -3.35
N LEU A 141 -1.83 0.72 -2.02
CA LEU A 141 -2.92 1.08 -1.10
C LEU A 141 -2.72 2.47 -0.53
N LEU A 142 -3.76 3.29 -0.57
CA LEU A 142 -3.83 4.54 0.17
C LEU A 142 -4.61 4.31 1.45
N LEU A 143 -4.00 4.68 2.58
CA LEU A 143 -4.57 4.57 3.90
C LEU A 143 -4.83 5.97 4.46
N TYR A 144 -6.09 6.28 4.73
CA TYR A 144 -6.49 7.57 5.28
C TYR A 144 -7.29 7.38 6.56
N ARG A 145 -7.01 8.20 7.57
CA ARG A 145 -7.79 8.22 8.81
C ARG A 145 -8.64 9.47 8.87
N GLU A 146 -9.94 9.24 8.99
CA GLU A 146 -10.92 10.28 9.17
C GLU A 146 -10.74 11.02 10.50
N LYS A 147 -11.25 12.25 10.58
CA LYS A 147 -11.33 12.98 11.85
C LYS A 147 -12.21 12.26 12.89
N THR A 148 -13.18 11.48 12.44
CA THR A 148 -14.02 10.59 13.27
C THR A 148 -13.23 9.39 13.82
N GLY A 149 -12.00 9.17 13.35
CA GLY A 149 -11.15 8.06 13.73
C GLY A 149 -11.31 6.81 12.84
N GLU A 150 -12.30 6.81 11.95
CA GLU A 150 -12.52 5.76 10.95
C GLU A 150 -11.36 5.65 9.98
N CYS A 151 -11.13 4.44 9.48
CA CYS A 151 -10.06 4.14 8.56
C CYS A 151 -10.62 3.86 7.17
N ARG A 152 -10.16 4.61 6.18
CA ARG A 152 -10.53 4.48 4.77
C ARG A 152 -9.35 3.92 4.00
N VAL A 153 -9.61 2.88 3.21
CA VAL A 153 -8.61 2.23 2.39
C VAL A 153 -9.03 2.27 0.93
N TYR A 154 -8.11 2.66 0.07
CA TYR A 154 -8.29 2.65 -1.37
C TYR A 154 -7.18 1.84 -2.01
N ARG A 155 -7.50 1.16 -3.11
CA ARG A 155 -6.59 0.30 -3.85
C ARG A 155 -6.48 0.80 -5.28
N TYR A 156 -5.27 1.00 -5.75
CA TYR A 156 -4.97 1.15 -7.16
C TYR A 156 -4.30 -0.13 -7.66
N GLU A 157 -5.02 -0.93 -8.45
CA GLU A 157 -4.55 -2.19 -9.00
C GLU A 157 -3.78 -1.96 -10.31
N LEU A 158 -2.50 -2.31 -10.33
CA LEU A 158 -1.63 -1.91 -11.44
C LEU A 158 -2.00 -2.55 -12.78
N PRO A 159 -2.30 -3.86 -12.88
CA PRO A 159 -2.57 -4.44 -14.18
C PRO A 159 -3.85 -3.97 -14.88
N SER A 160 -4.92 -3.75 -14.12
CA SER A 160 -6.22 -3.32 -14.67
C SER A 160 -6.35 -1.80 -14.77
N LYS A 161 -5.47 -1.07 -14.06
CA LYS A 161 -5.58 0.36 -13.76
C LYS A 161 -6.84 0.72 -12.96
N GLY A 162 -7.48 -0.26 -12.29
CA GLY A 162 -8.70 -0.04 -11.51
C GLY A 162 -8.44 0.64 -10.17
N VAL A 163 -9.34 1.52 -9.76
CA VAL A 163 -9.36 2.19 -8.45
C VAL A 163 -10.55 1.66 -7.65
N PHE A 164 -10.29 1.20 -6.43
CA PHE A 164 -11.27 0.57 -5.55
C PHE A 164 -11.26 1.23 -4.17
N SER A 165 -12.39 1.20 -3.49
CA SER A 165 -12.56 1.57 -2.08
C SER A 165 -12.90 0.32 -1.28
N LEU A 166 -12.31 0.14 -0.10
CA LEU A 166 -12.73 -0.90 0.84
C LEU A 166 -13.98 -0.41 1.57
N ARG A 167 -15.10 -1.08 1.35
CA ARG A 167 -16.41 -0.75 1.94
C ARG A 167 -17.02 -2.04 2.46
N ASP A 168 -17.43 -2.05 3.74
CA ASP A 168 -18.10 -3.18 4.38
C ASP A 168 -17.39 -4.54 4.15
N GLY A 169 -16.06 -4.53 4.21
CA GLY A 169 -15.22 -5.73 4.01
C GLY A 169 -15.05 -6.17 2.54
N ALA A 170 -15.48 -5.37 1.57
CA ALA A 170 -15.37 -5.67 0.14
C ALA A 170 -14.68 -4.56 -0.65
N TRP A 171 -13.97 -4.93 -1.72
CA TRP A 171 -13.40 -3.98 -2.67
C TRP A 171 -14.46 -3.55 -3.67
N VAL A 172 -14.92 -2.30 -3.55
CA VAL A 172 -15.90 -1.69 -4.45
C VAL A 172 -15.16 -0.86 -5.50
N PRO A 173 -15.33 -1.13 -6.81
CA PRO A 173 -14.73 -0.30 -7.84
C PRO A 173 -15.36 1.10 -7.82
N ILE A 174 -14.52 2.13 -7.87
CA ILE A 174 -14.96 3.54 -7.85
C ILE A 174 -14.47 4.34 -9.06
N GLY A 175 -13.48 3.83 -9.80
CA GLY A 175 -12.94 4.50 -10.97
C GLY A 175 -11.83 3.73 -11.64
N ARG A 176 -11.22 4.34 -12.66
CA ARG A 176 -10.12 3.77 -13.43
C ARG A 176 -9.13 4.86 -13.84
N VAL A 177 -7.84 4.55 -13.79
CA VAL A 177 -6.81 5.41 -14.37
C VAL A 177 -6.82 5.22 -15.89
N TYR A 178 -7.06 6.28 -16.64
CA TYR A 178 -7.24 6.22 -18.10
C TYR A 178 -5.98 6.62 -18.91
N ASP A 179 -4.99 7.22 -18.26
CA ASP A 179 -3.74 7.66 -18.91
C ASP A 179 -2.49 7.37 -18.05
N ASP A 180 -1.31 7.76 -18.53
CA ASP A 180 -0.05 7.56 -17.81
C ASP A 180 0.31 8.79 -16.94
N GLU A 181 -0.48 9.85 -17.05
CA GLU A 181 -0.45 11.04 -16.21
C GLU A 181 -1.06 10.78 -14.83
N GLY A 182 -1.77 9.66 -14.67
CA GLY A 182 -2.42 9.27 -13.44
C GLY A 182 -3.75 9.99 -13.24
N ASN A 183 -4.46 10.35 -14.31
CA ASN A 183 -5.80 10.87 -14.22
C ASN A 183 -6.82 9.73 -14.06
N VAL A 184 -7.84 9.97 -13.23
CA VAL A 184 -8.86 8.98 -12.87
C VAL A 184 -10.20 9.41 -13.47
N GLU A 185 -10.85 8.48 -14.14
CA GLU A 185 -12.27 8.56 -14.49
C GLU A 185 -13.06 7.82 -13.41
N MET A 186 -13.95 8.53 -12.72
CA MET A 186 -14.81 7.94 -11.68
C MET A 186 -16.00 7.25 -12.32
N LEU A 187 -16.44 6.14 -11.73
CA LEU A 187 -17.69 5.48 -12.14
C LEU A 187 -18.91 6.30 -11.70
N ASP A 188 -20.00 6.22 -12.46
CA ASP A 188 -21.23 6.96 -12.17
C ASP A 188 -21.74 6.69 -10.75
N GLY A 189 -21.97 7.77 -10.00
CA GLY A 189 -22.42 7.71 -8.60
C GLY A 189 -21.38 7.23 -7.60
N MET A 190 -20.14 6.95 -8.05
CA MET A 190 -19.05 6.50 -7.18
C MET A 190 -18.09 7.65 -6.85
N GLY A 191 -17.37 7.51 -5.73
CA GLY A 191 -16.51 8.56 -5.22
C GLY A 191 -15.51 8.07 -4.18
N TRP A 192 -14.68 9.01 -3.74
CA TRP A 192 -13.79 8.81 -2.59
C TRP A 192 -14.56 8.79 -1.27
N LEU A 193 -15.73 9.41 -1.21
CA LEU A 193 -16.63 9.31 -0.07
C LEU A 193 -17.38 7.97 -0.11
N PRO A 194 -17.72 7.40 1.06
CA PRO A 194 -18.53 6.18 1.16
C PRO A 194 -19.87 6.33 0.43
#